data_AF-A0AAN7B1S8-F1
#
_entry.id   AF-A0AAN7B1S8-F1
#
_cell.length_a   1.000
_cell.length_b   1.000
_cell.length_c   1.000
_cell.angle_alpha   90.00
_cell.angle_beta   90.00
_cell.angle_gamma   90.00
#
_symmetry.space_group_name_H-M   'P 1'
#
loop_
_entity.id
_entity.type
_entity.pdbx_description
1 polymer ?
#
loop_
_entity_poly.entity_id
_entity_poly.type
_entity_poly.pdbx_seq_one_letter_code
_entity_poly.pdbx_strand_id
1 'polypeptide(L)'
;MKLQTALAAASCLASGANAIGGLGGMKIPGMGSPPKRPDGKPAPVPNWKWTDPFHPSTPEAAKRLNKFAAVCSNEKTFHAEEFLLDDLSEKPPHGILGYREGLKKVFSKLEYPGSWDGVDPHGYDRNLLMMAYDQVPLAVREWIEDRNRKEEDAAGLYAVFERAEGEVRPTATVSVAATPSVIPIKDRAGVDDKRIVIFAPGALYETLPLWVAEGSGCDSELLDISKYSPKPNDLGVIAYPTRHTTAKRRIGWRAMEFTVRADLLKLKRGEKLDPEIDAPAPKVEKKEETAVKTEEKKEEKKEEAPKTEEKKEEAPKEEEKKTEAAAEKDEL
;
A
#
# COMPACT_ATOMS: atom_id res chain seq x y z
N MET A 1 -52.61 4.72 -39.80
CA MET A 1 -52.24 3.30 -40.02
C MET A 1 -52.20 2.60 -38.67
N LYS A 2 -52.75 1.39 -38.54
CA LYS A 2 -52.72 0.61 -37.29
C LYS A 2 -51.50 -0.31 -37.34
N LEU A 3 -50.67 -0.33 -36.30
CA LEU A 3 -49.74 -1.45 -36.05
C LEU A 3 -50.21 -2.20 -34.80
N GLN A 4 -50.19 -3.52 -34.87
CA GLN A 4 -50.75 -4.40 -33.86
C GLN A 4 -49.71 -4.87 -32.84
N THR A 5 -50.25 -5.21 -31.68
CA THR A 5 -49.64 -5.90 -30.56
C THR A 5 -48.92 -7.20 -30.95
N ALA A 6 -47.82 -7.48 -30.24
CA ALA A 6 -47.36 -8.85 -29.99
C ALA A 6 -46.89 -8.96 -28.53
N LEU A 7 -47.75 -9.46 -27.65
CA LEU A 7 -47.36 -9.90 -26.32
C LEU A 7 -46.73 -11.30 -26.44
N ALA A 8 -45.51 -11.48 -25.95
CA ALA A 8 -44.92 -12.80 -25.72
C ALA A 8 -45.00 -13.13 -24.22
N ALA A 9 -45.99 -13.93 -23.83
CA ALA A 9 -46.09 -14.45 -22.48
C ALA A 9 -45.21 -15.69 -22.33
N ALA A 10 -44.22 -15.65 -21.43
CA ALA A 10 -43.41 -16.79 -21.06
C ALA A 10 -43.77 -17.26 -19.65
N SER A 11 -44.74 -18.16 -19.54
CA SER A 11 -45.01 -18.90 -18.30
C SER A 11 -44.14 -20.16 -18.26
N CYS A 12 -43.20 -20.22 -17.33
CA CYS A 12 -42.54 -21.46 -16.93
C CYS A 12 -42.66 -21.66 -15.41
N LEU A 13 -43.66 -22.47 -15.05
CA LEU A 13 -43.66 -23.47 -13.98
C LEU A 13 -42.82 -23.17 -12.73
N ALA A 14 -43.53 -22.82 -11.64
CA ALA A 14 -43.03 -23.08 -10.29
C ALA A 14 -42.86 -24.60 -10.07
N SER A 15 -41.79 -24.99 -9.38
CA SER A 15 -41.60 -26.38 -8.91
C SER A 15 -40.62 -26.45 -7.74
N GLY A 16 -40.97 -27.24 -6.73
CA GLY A 16 -40.05 -27.77 -5.74
C GLY A 16 -39.55 -26.78 -4.67
N ALA A 17 -40.33 -26.64 -3.59
CA ALA A 17 -39.73 -26.22 -2.32
C ALA A 17 -38.75 -27.32 -1.84
N ASN A 18 -37.48 -26.97 -1.69
CA ASN A 18 -36.55 -27.70 -0.83
C ASN A 18 -35.94 -26.73 0.16
N ALA A 19 -36.58 -26.62 1.32
CA ALA A 19 -36.02 -25.96 2.48
C ALA A 19 -34.87 -26.81 3.04
N ILE A 20 -33.68 -26.67 2.48
CA ILE A 20 -32.44 -27.08 3.17
C ILE A 20 -32.23 -26.04 4.28
N GLY A 21 -32.93 -26.27 5.40
CA GLY A 21 -32.69 -25.56 6.65
C GLY A 21 -31.21 -25.68 7.02
N GLY A 22 -30.65 -24.60 7.57
CA GLY A 22 -29.21 -24.49 7.77
C GLY A 22 -28.63 -25.67 8.54
N LEU A 23 -27.48 -26.16 8.07
CA LEU A 23 -26.58 -27.03 8.83
C LEU A 23 -25.95 -26.25 9.99
N GLY A 24 -26.79 -25.86 10.95
CA GLY A 24 -26.39 -25.26 12.20
C GLY A 24 -25.69 -26.30 13.08
N GLY A 25 -24.37 -26.36 12.99
CA GLY A 25 -23.52 -26.91 14.04
C GLY A 25 -23.73 -28.39 14.34
N MET A 26 -23.61 -29.28 13.35
CA MET A 26 -23.34 -30.69 13.62
C MET A 26 -21.93 -30.80 14.23
N LYS A 27 -21.84 -30.73 15.57
CA LYS A 27 -20.59 -30.94 16.32
C LYS A 27 -20.09 -32.36 16.04
N ILE A 28 -19.10 -32.49 15.16
CA ILE A 28 -18.37 -33.75 14.96
C ILE A 28 -17.63 -34.08 16.26
N PRO A 29 -17.97 -35.18 16.97
CA PRO A 29 -17.30 -35.52 18.22
C PRO A 29 -15.82 -35.84 17.93
N GLY A 30 -14.91 -35.17 18.65
CA GLY A 30 -13.46 -35.31 18.46
C GLY A 30 -12.82 -34.28 17.53
N MET A 31 -13.60 -33.54 16.73
CA MET A 31 -13.09 -32.39 15.98
C MET A 31 -13.13 -31.17 16.91
N GLY A 32 -12.02 -30.94 17.62
CA GLY A 32 -11.87 -29.80 18.52
C GLY A 32 -12.16 -28.47 17.80
N SER A 33 -12.66 -27.48 18.53
CA SER A 33 -12.88 -26.13 17.98
C SER A 33 -11.62 -25.68 17.24
N PRO A 34 -11.73 -25.11 16.02
CA PRO A 34 -10.55 -24.60 15.31
C PRO A 34 -9.77 -23.65 16.24
N PRO A 35 -8.43 -23.73 16.25
CA PRO A 35 -7.63 -22.98 17.20
C PRO A 35 -7.98 -21.50 17.11
N LYS A 36 -8.29 -20.87 18.26
CA LYS A 36 -8.67 -19.46 18.28
C LYS A 36 -7.52 -18.67 17.66
N ARG A 37 -7.80 -18.00 16.55
CA ARG A 37 -6.84 -17.11 15.89
C ARG A 37 -6.31 -16.11 16.93
N PRO A 38 -4.98 -15.90 17.03
CA PRO A 38 -4.44 -14.86 17.91
C PRO A 38 -5.10 -13.52 17.60
N ASP A 39 -5.53 -12.81 18.64
CA ASP A 39 -6.04 -11.46 18.49
C ASP A 39 -4.86 -10.51 18.16
N GLY A 40 -5.08 -9.53 17.28
CA GLY A 40 -4.12 -8.46 17.05
C GLY A 40 -3.78 -7.69 18.33
N LYS A 41 -2.75 -6.85 18.27
CA LYS A 41 -2.34 -5.95 19.37
C LYS A 41 -2.38 -4.51 18.87
N PRO A 42 -3.57 -3.89 18.72
CA PRO A 42 -3.68 -2.58 18.07
C PRO A 42 -2.79 -1.51 18.70
N ALA A 43 -2.01 -0.83 17.88
CA ALA A 43 -1.12 0.26 18.28
C ALA A 43 -1.18 1.41 17.26
N PRO A 44 -0.98 2.68 17.68
CA PRO A 44 -0.80 3.78 16.73
C PRO A 44 0.42 3.55 15.84
N VAL A 45 0.31 3.88 14.56
CA VAL A 45 1.44 3.87 13.62
C VAL A 45 2.46 4.93 14.06
N PRO A 46 3.77 4.62 14.08
CA PRO A 46 4.81 5.59 14.39
C PRO A 46 4.72 6.84 13.50
N ASN A 47 4.87 8.02 14.10
CA ASN A 47 4.83 9.30 13.39
C ASN A 47 3.53 9.62 12.63
N TRP A 48 2.39 9.01 13.01
CA TRP A 48 1.09 9.34 12.43
C TRP A 48 0.76 10.83 12.60
N LYS A 49 0.83 11.57 11.49
CA LYS A 49 0.71 13.03 11.42
C LYS A 49 -0.69 13.53 11.06
N TRP A 50 -1.62 12.63 10.75
CA TRP A 50 -2.91 12.94 10.17
C TRP A 50 -3.99 13.03 11.24
N THR A 51 -4.90 14.00 11.12
CA THR A 51 -6.02 14.21 12.05
C THR A 51 -7.16 14.82 11.25
N ASP A 52 -8.40 14.37 11.48
CA ASP A 52 -9.56 14.89 10.76
C ASP A 52 -9.71 16.40 11.01
N PRO A 53 -9.59 17.27 9.99
CA PRO A 53 -9.74 18.71 10.15
C PRO A 53 -11.22 19.15 10.06
N PHE A 54 -12.11 18.27 9.60
CA PHE A 54 -13.52 18.53 9.31
C PHE A 54 -14.48 18.01 10.39
N HIS A 55 -14.08 16.99 11.17
CA HIS A 55 -14.97 16.35 12.14
C HIS A 55 -15.13 17.14 13.46
N PRO A 56 -16.35 17.21 14.05
CA PRO A 56 -16.56 17.93 15.32
C PRO A 56 -15.80 17.36 16.53
N SER A 57 -15.37 16.09 16.49
CA SER A 57 -14.65 15.43 17.60
C SER A 57 -13.15 15.72 17.64
N THR A 58 -12.62 16.59 16.78
CA THR A 58 -11.22 17.05 16.77
C THR A 58 -11.17 18.58 17.02
N PRO A 59 -11.55 19.07 18.22
CA PRO A 59 -11.86 20.49 18.42
C PRO A 59 -10.68 21.43 18.15
N GLU A 60 -9.44 20.96 18.36
CA GLU A 60 -8.24 21.73 18.05
C GLU A 60 -8.00 21.86 16.54
N ALA A 61 -8.23 20.80 15.76
CA ALA A 61 -8.10 20.81 14.31
C ALA A 61 -9.18 21.70 13.69
N ALA A 62 -10.44 21.54 14.13
CA ALA A 62 -11.55 22.41 13.74
C ALA A 62 -11.30 23.89 14.13
N LYS A 63 -10.76 24.16 15.32
CA LYS A 63 -10.39 25.52 15.77
C LYS A 63 -9.29 26.13 14.90
N ARG A 64 -8.28 25.37 14.48
CA ARG A 64 -7.26 25.81 13.51
C ARG A 64 -7.91 26.10 12.15
N LEU A 65 -8.73 25.18 11.63
CA LEU A 65 -9.41 25.33 10.35
C LEU A 65 -10.36 26.56 10.31
N ASN A 66 -11.01 26.89 11.43
CA ASN A 66 -11.92 28.04 11.52
C ASN A 66 -11.26 29.39 11.18
N LYS A 67 -9.93 29.51 11.27
CA LYS A 67 -9.18 30.71 10.82
C LYS A 67 -9.16 30.89 9.29
N PHE A 68 -9.50 29.84 8.54
CA PHE A 68 -9.44 29.81 7.09
C PHE A 68 -10.84 29.82 6.47
N ALA A 69 -10.91 30.23 5.21
CA ALA A 69 -12.03 29.99 4.32
C ALA A 69 -11.60 29.00 3.25
N ALA A 70 -12.44 28.02 2.92
CA ALA A 70 -12.25 27.21 1.74
C ALA A 70 -12.54 28.07 0.50
N VAL A 71 -11.51 28.31 -0.33
CA VAL A 71 -11.62 28.99 -1.63
C VAL A 71 -12.24 28.03 -2.65
N CYS A 72 -11.89 26.76 -2.53
CA CYS A 72 -12.40 25.64 -3.31
C CYS A 72 -12.54 24.45 -2.36
N SER A 73 -13.54 23.62 -2.58
CA SER A 73 -13.78 22.38 -1.84
C SER A 73 -14.33 21.36 -2.82
N ASN A 74 -13.78 20.14 -2.81
CA ASN A 74 -14.31 19.04 -3.60
C ASN A 74 -14.37 17.76 -2.76
N GLU A 75 -15.43 16.98 -2.95
CA GLU A 75 -15.67 15.72 -2.24
C GLU A 75 -16.12 14.67 -3.26
N LYS A 76 -15.53 13.47 -3.23
CA LYS A 76 -15.91 12.34 -4.09
C LYS A 76 -15.94 11.05 -3.30
N THR A 77 -16.87 10.17 -3.66
CA THR A 77 -16.99 8.80 -3.13
C THR A 77 -16.42 7.80 -4.13
N PHE A 78 -15.71 6.80 -3.62
CA PHE A 78 -15.05 5.73 -4.36
C PHE A 78 -15.51 4.38 -3.83
N HIS A 79 -15.68 3.41 -4.74
CA HIS A 79 -16.01 2.03 -4.40
C HIS A 79 -14.74 1.18 -4.33
N ALA A 80 -14.64 0.33 -3.31
CA ALA A 80 -13.56 -0.62 -3.12
C ALA A 80 -14.08 -1.93 -2.54
N GLU A 81 -13.21 -2.93 -2.41
CA GLU A 81 -13.45 -4.12 -1.59
C GLU A 81 -12.49 -4.14 -0.40
N GLU A 82 -13.01 -4.40 0.80
CA GLU A 82 -12.21 -4.47 2.04
C GLU A 82 -11.95 -5.93 2.44
N PHE A 83 -10.66 -6.23 2.55
CA PHE A 83 -10.09 -7.48 3.02
C PHE A 83 -9.25 -7.23 4.28
N LEU A 84 -8.95 -8.30 5.00
CA LEU A 84 -7.89 -8.36 5.97
C LEU A 84 -6.70 -9.15 5.42
N LEU A 85 -5.54 -9.00 6.05
CA LEU A 85 -4.37 -9.84 5.80
C LEU A 85 -4.65 -11.34 6.00
N ASP A 86 -5.62 -11.70 6.85
CA ASP A 86 -6.14 -13.08 7.03
C ASP A 86 -6.73 -13.67 5.74
N ASP A 87 -7.45 -12.83 4.97
CA ASP A 87 -8.15 -13.22 3.74
C ASP A 87 -7.17 -13.51 2.58
N LEU A 88 -5.86 -13.31 2.76
CA LEU A 88 -4.82 -13.80 1.86
C LEU A 88 -4.78 -15.34 1.76
N SER A 89 -5.35 -16.05 2.74
CA SER A 89 -5.44 -17.51 2.73
C SER A 89 -6.65 -18.04 1.96
N GLU A 90 -7.66 -17.19 1.71
CA GLU A 90 -8.96 -17.57 1.15
C GLU A 90 -9.06 -17.28 -0.36
N LYS A 91 -9.82 -18.14 -1.07
CA LYS A 91 -10.13 -17.93 -2.49
C LYS A 91 -11.22 -16.87 -2.68
N PRO A 92 -11.29 -16.19 -3.85
CA PRO A 92 -12.45 -15.39 -4.23
C PRO A 92 -13.75 -16.20 -4.15
N PRO A 93 -14.90 -15.59 -3.79
CA PRO A 93 -15.08 -14.18 -3.47
C PRO A 93 -14.73 -13.80 -2.02
N HIS A 94 -14.37 -14.77 -1.18
CA HIS A 94 -14.14 -14.51 0.24
C HIS A 94 -12.75 -13.93 0.51
N GLY A 95 -11.73 -14.25 -0.28
CA GLY A 95 -10.40 -13.66 -0.14
C GLY A 95 -9.63 -13.47 -1.44
N ILE A 96 -8.36 -13.13 -1.26
CA ILE A 96 -7.45 -12.59 -2.28
C ILE A 96 -6.19 -13.47 -2.46
N LEU A 97 -6.32 -14.78 -2.25
CA LEU A 97 -5.22 -15.77 -2.38
C LEU A 97 -4.41 -15.66 -3.68
N GLY A 98 -5.03 -15.25 -4.79
CA GLY A 98 -4.35 -15.06 -6.08
C GLY A 98 -3.19 -14.05 -6.01
N TYR A 99 -3.30 -13.04 -5.13
CA TYR A 99 -2.32 -11.95 -4.98
C TYR A 99 -1.34 -12.16 -3.82
N ARG A 100 -1.52 -13.23 -3.01
CA ARG A 100 -0.79 -13.44 -1.75
C ARG A 100 0.73 -13.35 -1.90
N GLU A 101 1.30 -14.01 -2.90
CA GLU A 101 2.77 -14.04 -3.07
C GLU A 101 3.33 -12.71 -3.58
N GLY A 102 2.56 -11.96 -4.39
CA GLY A 102 2.90 -10.57 -4.75
C GLY A 102 2.84 -9.64 -3.54
N LEU A 103 1.74 -9.67 -2.78
CA LEU A 103 1.54 -8.83 -1.60
C LEU A 103 2.58 -9.06 -0.50
N LYS A 104 3.00 -10.32 -0.28
CA LYS A 104 4.14 -10.63 0.61
C LYS A 104 5.43 -9.92 0.16
N LYS A 105 5.75 -9.89 -1.13
CA LYS A 105 6.97 -9.23 -1.62
C LYS A 105 6.94 -7.71 -1.48
N VAL A 106 5.77 -7.09 -1.64
CA VAL A 106 5.59 -5.64 -1.44
C VAL A 106 5.66 -5.29 0.04
N PHE A 107 4.79 -5.89 0.87
CA PHE A 107 4.61 -5.49 2.26
C PHE A 107 5.58 -6.16 3.26
N SER A 108 6.51 -7.04 2.81
CA SER A 108 7.61 -7.51 3.67
C SER A 108 8.71 -6.48 3.86
N LYS A 109 8.79 -5.47 2.98
CA LYS A 109 9.82 -4.42 3.00
C LYS A 109 9.35 -3.13 3.68
N LEU A 110 8.06 -3.01 3.97
CA LEU A 110 7.44 -1.76 4.40
C LEU A 110 6.66 -1.93 5.69
N GLU A 111 6.70 -0.90 6.53
CA GLU A 111 5.79 -0.77 7.65
C GLU A 111 4.35 -0.60 7.16
N TYR A 112 3.39 -1.09 7.93
CA TYR A 112 1.98 -0.94 7.59
C TYR A 112 1.58 0.52 7.83
N PRO A 113 1.10 1.26 6.81
CA PRO A 113 0.88 2.71 6.93
C PRO A 113 -0.35 3.08 7.77
N GLY A 114 -1.11 2.09 8.26
CA GLY A 114 -2.23 2.30 9.18
C GLY A 114 -3.60 1.97 8.59
N SER A 115 -4.57 1.85 9.48
CA SER A 115 -6.00 1.93 9.19
C SER A 115 -6.42 3.37 8.86
N TRP A 116 -7.73 3.60 8.70
CA TRP A 116 -8.33 4.92 8.54
C TRP A 116 -7.88 5.93 9.61
N ASP A 117 -7.73 5.49 10.86
CA ASP A 117 -7.36 6.32 12.02
C ASP A 117 -5.86 6.27 12.38
N GLY A 118 -5.01 5.68 11.52
CA GLY A 118 -3.58 5.56 11.82
C GLY A 118 -3.21 4.50 12.84
N VAL A 119 -4.03 3.44 12.96
CA VAL A 119 -3.77 2.29 13.85
C VAL A 119 -3.24 1.13 13.02
N ASP A 120 -2.18 0.47 13.48
CA ASP A 120 -1.84 -0.89 13.06
C ASP A 120 -2.52 -1.89 14.00
N PRO A 121 -3.52 -2.67 13.55
CA PRO A 121 -4.10 -3.74 14.36
C PRO A 121 -3.12 -4.88 14.67
N HIS A 122 -2.02 -4.95 13.91
CA HIS A 122 -1.02 -6.01 13.83
C HIS A 122 -1.53 -7.36 13.34
N GLY A 123 -0.64 -8.11 12.68
CA GLY A 123 -0.90 -9.47 12.21
C GLY A 123 -2.07 -9.56 11.25
N TYR A 124 -2.95 -10.53 11.50
CA TYR A 124 -4.08 -10.87 10.64
C TYR A 124 -5.18 -9.80 10.57
N ASP A 125 -5.17 -8.82 11.48
CA ASP A 125 -6.20 -7.78 11.58
C ASP A 125 -5.93 -6.52 10.74
N ARG A 126 -4.83 -6.47 9.97
CA ARG A 126 -4.53 -5.35 9.07
C ARG A 126 -5.48 -5.31 7.87
N ASN A 127 -6.06 -4.15 7.58
CA ASN A 127 -7.01 -3.94 6.49
C ASN A 127 -6.27 -3.71 5.16
N LEU A 128 -6.84 -4.24 4.09
CA LEU A 128 -6.40 -4.07 2.70
C LEU A 128 -7.61 -3.68 1.86
N LEU A 129 -7.49 -2.60 1.10
CA LEU A 129 -8.46 -2.14 0.13
C LEU A 129 -8.04 -2.62 -1.25
N MET A 130 -8.96 -3.19 -2.01
CA MET A 130 -8.77 -3.57 -3.41
C MET A 130 -9.69 -2.75 -4.31
N MET A 131 -9.13 -2.20 -5.39
CA MET A 131 -9.88 -1.46 -6.41
C MET A 131 -9.45 -1.91 -7.81
N ALA A 132 -10.35 -1.86 -8.78
CA ALA A 132 -9.97 -1.93 -10.18
C ALA A 132 -9.17 -0.67 -10.54
N TYR A 133 -8.05 -0.81 -11.26
CA TYR A 133 -7.07 0.26 -11.40
C TYR A 133 -7.59 1.40 -12.29
N ASP A 134 -8.45 1.10 -13.25
CA ASP A 134 -9.19 2.07 -14.08
C ASP A 134 -10.12 2.99 -13.26
N GLN A 135 -10.63 2.52 -12.11
CA GLN A 135 -11.46 3.30 -11.18
C GLN A 135 -10.64 4.22 -10.25
N VAL A 136 -9.30 4.12 -10.30
CA VAL A 136 -8.40 5.04 -9.58
C VAL A 136 -8.23 6.32 -10.42
N PRO A 137 -8.37 7.52 -9.81
CA PRO A 137 -8.14 8.79 -10.51
C PRO A 137 -6.79 8.84 -11.22
N LEU A 138 -6.73 9.46 -12.41
CA LEU A 138 -5.56 9.42 -13.28
C LEU A 138 -4.34 10.01 -12.58
N ALA A 139 -4.53 11.12 -11.87
CA ALA A 139 -3.47 11.76 -11.07
C ALA A 139 -2.86 10.83 -10.00
N VAL A 140 -3.68 9.96 -9.38
CA VAL A 140 -3.21 8.97 -8.41
C VAL A 140 -2.45 7.85 -9.12
N ARG A 141 -2.94 7.37 -10.28
CA ARG A 141 -2.23 6.36 -11.09
C ARG A 141 -0.85 6.86 -11.53
N GLU A 142 -0.78 8.08 -12.06
CA GLU A 142 0.47 8.70 -12.50
C GLU A 142 1.46 8.91 -11.34
N TRP A 143 0.96 9.28 -10.16
CA TRP A 143 1.78 9.36 -8.93
C TRP A 143 2.33 7.99 -8.52
N ILE A 144 1.49 6.93 -8.51
CA ILE A 144 1.90 5.55 -8.20
C ILE A 144 2.98 5.09 -9.20
N GLU A 145 2.76 5.34 -10.49
CA GLU A 145 3.69 4.97 -11.55
C GLU A 145 5.02 5.72 -11.43
N ASP A 146 4.99 6.99 -11.04
CA ASP A 146 6.19 7.81 -10.85
C ASP A 146 7.04 7.38 -9.66
N ARG A 147 6.42 7.09 -8.51
CA ARG A 147 7.13 6.53 -7.36
C ARG A 147 7.72 5.16 -7.69
N ASN A 148 6.98 4.29 -8.38
CA ASN A 148 7.47 2.99 -8.83
C ASN A 148 8.69 3.10 -9.77
N ARG A 149 8.72 4.07 -10.68
CA ARG A 149 9.90 4.32 -11.55
C ARG A 149 11.13 4.81 -10.79
N LYS A 150 10.95 5.48 -9.66
CA LYS A 150 12.03 6.07 -8.85
C LYS A 150 12.55 5.15 -7.75
N GLU A 151 11.96 3.96 -7.58
CA GLU A 151 12.26 2.99 -6.52
C GLU A 151 12.19 3.59 -5.09
N GLU A 152 11.39 4.63 -4.89
CA GLU A 152 11.21 5.28 -3.57
C GLU A 152 10.36 4.41 -2.64
N ASP A 153 10.60 4.45 -1.32
CA ASP A 153 9.85 3.66 -0.33
C ASP A 153 8.33 3.87 -0.40
N ALA A 154 7.90 5.08 -0.77
CA ALA A 154 6.49 5.44 -0.98
C ALA A 154 5.82 4.69 -2.15
N ALA A 155 6.58 4.10 -3.07
CA ALA A 155 6.07 3.32 -4.20
C ALA A 155 5.30 2.08 -3.76
N GLY A 156 5.75 1.41 -2.69
CA GLY A 156 5.12 0.18 -2.20
C GLY A 156 3.90 0.40 -1.31
N LEU A 157 3.44 1.65 -1.12
CA LEU A 157 2.13 1.93 -0.50
C LEU A 157 0.95 1.40 -1.34
N TYR A 158 1.15 1.28 -2.66
CA TYR A 158 0.14 0.82 -3.62
C TYR A 158 0.67 -0.35 -4.46
N ALA A 159 0.15 -1.55 -4.20
CA ALA A 159 0.52 -2.76 -4.93
C ALA A 159 -0.38 -2.94 -6.16
N VAL A 160 0.11 -2.54 -7.34
CA VAL A 160 -0.60 -2.71 -8.63
C VAL A 160 -0.30 -4.08 -9.23
N PHE A 161 -1.33 -4.86 -9.54
CA PHE A 161 -1.23 -6.21 -10.14
C PHE A 161 -2.08 -6.32 -11.40
N GLU A 162 -1.71 -7.24 -12.29
CA GLU A 162 -2.66 -7.77 -13.27
C GLU A 162 -3.81 -8.50 -12.55
N ARG A 163 -5.03 -8.44 -13.09
CA ARG A 163 -6.19 -9.13 -12.55
C ARG A 163 -5.94 -10.65 -12.59
N ALA A 164 -6.12 -11.33 -11.45
CA ALA A 164 -5.94 -12.77 -11.37
C ALA A 164 -7.12 -13.48 -12.06
N GLU A 165 -6.86 -14.09 -13.22
CA GLU A 165 -7.83 -14.87 -13.97
C GLU A 165 -7.51 -16.37 -13.92
N GLY A 166 -8.52 -17.18 -13.57
CA GLY A 166 -8.38 -18.64 -13.48
C GLY A 166 -7.33 -19.07 -12.44
N GLU A 167 -6.30 -19.79 -12.90
CA GLU A 167 -5.19 -20.27 -12.05
C GLU A 167 -3.99 -19.29 -12.01
N VAL A 168 -4.00 -18.21 -12.78
CA VAL A 168 -2.90 -17.25 -12.85
C VAL A 168 -2.80 -16.49 -11.52
N ARG A 169 -1.62 -16.53 -10.89
CA ARG A 169 -1.32 -15.85 -9.63
C ARG A 169 -0.25 -14.78 -9.86
N PRO A 170 -0.59 -13.48 -9.84
CA PRO A 170 0.39 -12.40 -9.91
C PRO A 170 1.42 -12.54 -8.78
N THR A 171 2.69 -12.78 -9.14
CA THR A 171 3.78 -12.99 -8.18
C THR A 171 4.64 -11.75 -7.93
N ALA A 172 4.40 -10.66 -8.65
CA ALA A 172 5.08 -9.37 -8.54
C ALA A 172 4.09 -8.27 -8.92
N THR A 173 4.35 -7.04 -8.47
CA THR A 173 3.65 -5.87 -8.98
C THR A 173 3.98 -5.64 -10.46
N VAL A 174 3.08 -4.99 -11.18
CA VAL A 174 3.33 -4.60 -12.57
C VAL A 174 4.50 -3.63 -12.60
N SER A 175 5.62 -4.04 -13.20
CA SER A 175 6.73 -3.14 -13.47
C SER A 175 6.28 -2.07 -14.46
N VAL A 176 6.27 -0.82 -14.02
CA VAL A 176 6.14 0.32 -14.92
C VAL A 176 7.44 0.39 -15.71
N ALA A 177 7.35 0.20 -17.03
CA ALA A 177 8.51 0.20 -17.90
C ALA A 177 9.36 1.46 -17.67
N ALA A 178 10.68 1.31 -17.60
CA ALA A 178 11.63 2.38 -17.25
C ALA A 178 11.67 3.57 -18.23
N THR A 179 10.92 3.49 -19.34
CA THR A 179 10.70 4.60 -20.27
C THR A 179 9.90 5.74 -19.61
N PRO A 180 10.38 6.99 -19.63
CA PRO A 180 9.74 8.13 -18.94
C PRO A 180 8.46 8.64 -19.62
N SER A 181 8.06 8.07 -20.75
CA SER A 181 6.78 8.37 -21.39
C SER A 181 5.63 7.79 -20.57
N VAL A 182 4.95 8.67 -19.82
CA VAL A 182 3.57 8.45 -19.35
C VAL A 182 2.79 7.82 -20.50
N ILE A 183 2.16 6.65 -20.26
CA ILE A 183 1.35 5.98 -21.28
C ILE A 183 0.25 6.99 -21.68
N PRO A 184 0.17 7.43 -22.96
CA PRO A 184 -0.81 8.42 -23.35
C PRO A 184 -2.22 7.94 -22.99
N ILE A 185 -3.10 8.85 -22.55
CA ILE A 185 -4.43 8.49 -21.99
C ILE A 185 -5.22 7.55 -22.94
N LYS A 186 -5.15 7.81 -24.25
CA LYS A 186 -5.73 6.99 -25.32
C LYS A 186 -5.21 5.54 -25.38
N ASP A 187 -3.99 5.29 -24.91
CA ASP A 187 -3.27 4.01 -24.96
C ASP A 187 -3.28 3.31 -23.57
N ARG A 188 -3.88 3.93 -22.53
CA ARG A 188 -4.15 3.31 -21.21
C ARG A 188 -5.37 2.38 -21.19
N ALA A 189 -6.34 2.65 -22.06
CA ALA A 189 -7.55 1.82 -22.19
C ALA A 189 -7.17 0.43 -22.76
N GLY A 190 -7.65 -0.64 -22.12
CA GLY A 190 -7.23 -2.01 -22.45
C GLY A 190 -5.93 -2.47 -21.75
N VAL A 191 -5.33 -1.62 -20.92
CA VAL A 191 -4.21 -1.95 -20.03
C VAL A 191 -4.60 -1.79 -18.56
N ASP A 192 -5.20 -0.66 -18.17
CA ASP A 192 -5.56 -0.38 -16.77
C ASP A 192 -6.85 -1.09 -16.31
N ASP A 193 -7.72 -1.50 -17.23
CA ASP A 193 -8.93 -2.33 -17.00
C ASP A 193 -8.58 -3.77 -16.57
N LYS A 194 -7.44 -4.27 -17.03
CA LYS A 194 -6.86 -5.59 -16.67
C LYS A 194 -6.04 -5.53 -15.39
N ARG A 195 -6.03 -4.41 -14.68
CA ARG A 195 -5.24 -4.22 -13.46
C ARG A 195 -6.12 -3.97 -12.25
N ILE A 196 -5.58 -4.30 -11.09
CA ILE A 196 -6.10 -3.90 -9.80
C ILE A 196 -5.01 -3.17 -9.01
N VAL A 197 -5.41 -2.40 -8.01
CA VAL A 197 -4.51 -1.92 -6.96
C VAL A 197 -4.97 -2.45 -5.61
N ILE A 198 -4.01 -2.84 -4.77
CA ILE A 198 -4.23 -3.22 -3.37
C ILE A 198 -3.37 -2.32 -2.49
N PHE A 199 -3.98 -1.70 -1.48
CA PHE A 199 -3.33 -0.74 -0.59
C PHE A 199 -3.96 -0.77 0.80
N ALA A 200 -3.23 -0.37 1.83
CA ALA A 200 -3.79 -0.18 3.17
C ALA A 200 -4.48 1.20 3.25
N PRO A 201 -5.55 1.39 4.06
CA PRO A 201 -6.24 2.68 4.14
C PRO A 201 -5.31 3.88 4.45
N GLY A 202 -4.29 3.67 5.28
CA GLY A 202 -3.26 4.67 5.60
C GLY A 202 -2.48 5.20 4.38
N ALA A 203 -2.36 4.42 3.29
CA ALA A 203 -1.69 4.83 2.06
C ALA A 203 -2.37 6.01 1.36
N LEU A 204 -3.70 6.14 1.50
CA LEU A 204 -4.47 7.23 0.91
C LEU A 204 -3.92 8.59 1.32
N TYR A 205 -3.51 8.71 2.58
CA TYR A 205 -3.14 9.96 3.23
C TYR A 205 -1.97 10.70 2.60
N GLU A 206 -1.05 10.04 1.90
CA GLU A 206 0.04 10.73 1.17
C GLU A 206 -0.40 11.27 -0.22
N THR A 207 -1.66 11.03 -0.61
CA THR A 207 -2.20 11.32 -1.96
C THR A 207 -3.59 11.94 -2.01
N LEU A 208 -4.29 12.13 -0.87
CA LEU A 208 -5.72 12.47 -0.82
C LEU A 208 -6.21 13.58 -1.79
N PRO A 209 -5.50 14.71 -1.97
CA PRO A 209 -5.92 15.73 -2.93
C PRO A 209 -6.04 15.22 -4.37
N LEU A 210 -5.14 14.33 -4.81
CA LEU A 210 -5.13 13.76 -6.16
C LEU A 210 -6.39 12.95 -6.46
N TRP A 211 -7.00 12.35 -5.43
CA TRP A 211 -8.25 11.59 -5.60
C TRP A 211 -9.41 12.51 -6.03
N VAL A 212 -9.42 13.75 -5.55
CA VAL A 212 -10.51 14.72 -5.78
C VAL A 212 -10.13 15.90 -6.66
N ALA A 213 -8.90 15.96 -7.18
CA ALA A 213 -8.42 17.09 -7.98
C ALA A 213 -9.21 17.28 -9.28
N GLU A 214 -9.43 16.21 -10.04
CA GLU A 214 -10.10 16.24 -11.34
C GLU A 214 -11.52 16.83 -11.25
N GLY A 215 -11.79 17.90 -12.01
CA GLY A 215 -13.11 18.53 -12.06
C GLY A 215 -13.50 19.36 -10.83
N SER A 216 -12.56 19.64 -9.92
CA SER A 216 -12.80 20.46 -8.72
C SER A 216 -13.00 21.96 -8.99
N GLY A 217 -12.54 22.47 -10.14
CA GLY A 217 -12.42 23.90 -10.41
C GLY A 217 -11.19 24.56 -9.75
N CYS A 218 -10.36 23.79 -9.04
CA CYS A 218 -9.06 24.16 -8.49
C CYS A 218 -8.06 23.02 -8.66
N ASP A 219 -8.12 22.34 -9.81
CA ASP A 219 -7.35 21.14 -10.13
C ASP A 219 -5.85 21.40 -10.10
N SER A 220 -5.38 22.54 -10.62
CA SER A 220 -3.97 22.98 -10.49
C SER A 220 -3.45 22.98 -9.04
N GLU A 221 -4.31 23.33 -8.10
CA GLU A 221 -3.95 23.45 -6.68
C GLU A 221 -4.04 22.12 -5.95
N LEU A 222 -5.00 21.26 -6.30
CA LEU A 222 -5.16 19.93 -5.72
C LEU A 222 -4.21 18.88 -6.34
N LEU A 223 -3.72 19.09 -7.57
CA LEU A 223 -2.67 18.27 -8.19
C LEU A 223 -1.28 18.58 -7.60
N ASP A 224 -1.09 19.78 -7.04
CA ASP A 224 0.16 20.20 -6.42
C ASP A 224 0.30 19.65 -4.98
N ILE A 225 0.79 18.42 -4.88
CA ILE A 225 1.09 17.75 -3.60
C ILE A 225 2.03 18.57 -2.70
N SER A 226 2.81 19.54 -3.22
CA SER A 226 3.64 20.39 -2.36
C SER A 226 2.84 21.37 -1.49
N LYS A 227 1.60 21.69 -1.88
CA LYS A 227 0.65 22.50 -1.09
C LYS A 227 -0.08 21.67 -0.03
N TYR A 228 -0.03 20.34 -0.11
CA TYR A 228 -0.81 19.45 0.74
C TYR A 228 -0.14 19.20 2.10
N SER A 229 -0.91 19.38 3.17
CA SER A 229 -0.41 19.31 4.55
C SER A 229 -1.48 18.74 5.51
N PRO A 230 -1.09 17.99 6.56
CA PRO A 230 -1.99 17.65 7.67
C PRO A 230 -2.45 18.87 8.48
N LYS A 231 -1.72 20.00 8.40
CA LYS A 231 -2.00 21.25 9.12
C LYS A 231 -2.51 22.32 8.14
N PRO A 232 -3.62 23.04 8.46
CA PRO A 232 -4.09 24.18 7.68
C PRO A 232 -3.04 25.30 7.50
N ASN A 233 -2.81 25.69 6.24
CA ASN A 233 -1.87 26.76 5.84
C ASN A 233 -2.57 27.75 4.89
N ASP A 234 -2.06 28.98 4.78
CA ASP A 234 -2.59 29.95 3.80
C ASP A 234 -2.18 29.53 2.37
N LEU A 235 -3.15 29.50 1.46
CA LEU A 235 -3.03 28.92 0.11
C LEU A 235 -2.61 27.44 0.08
N GLY A 236 -2.67 26.75 1.23
CA GLY A 236 -2.41 25.33 1.35
C GLY A 236 -3.65 24.47 1.10
N VAL A 237 -3.42 23.19 0.85
CA VAL A 237 -4.47 22.18 0.67
C VAL A 237 -4.52 21.29 1.91
N ILE A 238 -5.72 21.06 2.41
CA ILE A 238 -6.01 19.98 3.38
C ILE A 238 -6.91 18.94 2.72
N ALA A 239 -6.80 17.68 3.15
CA ALA A 239 -7.68 16.62 2.67
C ALA A 239 -7.82 15.52 3.74
N TYR A 240 -8.96 14.82 3.73
CA TYR A 240 -9.26 13.74 4.69
C TYR A 240 -10.31 12.76 4.13
N PRO A 241 -10.31 11.47 4.52
CA PRO A 241 -11.41 10.55 4.25
C PRO A 241 -12.57 10.87 5.22
N THR A 242 -13.58 11.62 4.76
CA THR A 242 -14.67 12.13 5.62
C THR A 242 -15.72 11.07 5.98
N ARG A 243 -15.80 9.99 5.21
CA ARG A 243 -16.72 8.85 5.44
C ARG A 243 -16.12 7.57 4.89
N HIS A 244 -16.37 6.43 5.53
CA HIS A 244 -16.24 5.13 4.90
C HIS A 244 -17.23 4.12 5.49
N THR A 245 -17.55 3.06 4.74
CA THR A 245 -18.32 1.90 5.23
C THR A 245 -17.38 0.75 5.56
N THR A 246 -17.73 -0.10 6.53
CA THR A 246 -17.03 -1.38 6.78
C THR A 246 -17.63 -2.51 5.94
N ALA A 247 -16.81 -3.41 5.40
CA ALA A 247 -17.29 -4.60 4.72
C ALA A 247 -18.06 -5.54 5.67
N LYS A 248 -19.19 -6.08 5.21
CA LYS A 248 -20.00 -7.06 5.97
C LYS A 248 -19.43 -8.47 5.79
N ARG A 249 -18.17 -8.65 6.17
CA ARG A 249 -17.36 -9.87 5.98
C ARG A 249 -18.06 -11.16 6.41
N ARG A 250 -18.82 -11.13 7.52
CA ARG A 250 -19.58 -12.27 8.07
C ARG A 250 -20.64 -12.86 7.13
N ILE A 251 -21.10 -12.10 6.14
CA ILE A 251 -22.05 -12.54 5.11
C ILE A 251 -21.43 -12.60 3.71
N GLY A 252 -20.09 -12.64 3.63
CA GLY A 252 -19.34 -12.69 2.37
C GLY A 252 -19.30 -11.39 1.57
N TRP A 253 -19.87 -10.30 2.08
CA TRP A 253 -19.93 -9.02 1.37
C TRP A 253 -18.67 -8.20 1.61
N ARG A 254 -17.85 -8.03 0.55
CA ARG A 254 -16.57 -7.31 0.58
C ARG A 254 -16.65 -5.86 0.12
N ALA A 255 -17.64 -5.51 -0.70
CA ALA A 255 -17.77 -4.16 -1.24
C ALA A 255 -18.02 -3.12 -0.14
N MET A 256 -17.34 -1.98 -0.28
CA MET A 256 -17.35 -0.83 0.63
C MET A 256 -17.18 0.48 -0.16
N GLU A 257 -17.54 1.59 0.46
CA GLU A 257 -17.37 2.95 -0.07
C GLU A 257 -16.54 3.80 0.87
N PHE A 258 -15.65 4.64 0.33
CA PHE A 258 -15.00 5.72 1.06
C PHE A 258 -15.15 7.04 0.34
N THR A 259 -15.24 8.13 1.10
CA THR A 259 -15.43 9.49 0.61
C THR A 259 -14.23 10.32 1.01
N VAL A 260 -13.54 10.91 0.03
CA VAL A 260 -12.43 11.83 0.25
C VAL A 260 -12.93 13.24 0.01
N ARG A 261 -12.52 14.17 0.87
CA ARG A 261 -12.70 15.62 0.68
C ARG A 261 -11.34 16.30 0.67
N ALA A 262 -11.17 17.32 -0.18
CA ALA A 262 -10.07 18.27 -0.10
C ALA A 262 -10.57 19.71 -0.21
N ASP A 263 -9.96 20.61 0.57
CA ASP A 263 -10.24 22.03 0.58
C ASP A 263 -8.94 22.81 0.32
N LEU A 264 -8.99 23.76 -0.63
CA LEU A 264 -7.97 24.80 -0.80
C LEU A 264 -8.28 25.94 0.17
N LEU A 265 -7.34 26.24 1.05
CA LEU A 265 -7.55 27.18 2.15
C LEU A 265 -7.01 28.58 1.85
N LYS A 266 -7.67 29.59 2.41
CA LYS A 266 -7.15 30.96 2.49
C LYS A 266 -7.41 31.53 3.87
N LEU A 267 -6.39 32.13 4.48
CA LEU A 267 -6.47 32.73 5.80
C LEU A 267 -7.47 33.90 5.79
N LYS A 268 -8.38 33.94 6.76
CA LYS A 268 -9.36 35.03 6.88
C LYS A 268 -8.66 36.33 7.25
N ARG A 269 -9.18 37.44 6.73
CA ARG A 269 -8.61 38.78 6.98
C ARG A 269 -8.62 39.09 8.49
N GLY A 270 -7.43 39.29 9.06
CA GLY A 270 -7.24 39.60 10.48
C GLY A 270 -6.83 38.42 11.35
N GLU A 271 -6.95 37.19 10.84
CA GLU A 271 -6.39 36.00 11.48
C GLU A 271 -4.87 35.93 11.33
N LYS A 272 -4.22 35.10 12.16
CA LYS A 272 -2.78 34.81 12.09
C LYS A 272 -2.55 33.30 12.11
N LEU A 273 -1.57 32.85 11.33
CA LEU A 273 -1.01 31.50 11.46
C LEU A 273 -0.45 31.31 12.88
N ASP A 274 -0.59 30.11 13.43
CA ASP A 274 0.05 29.77 14.70
C ASP A 274 1.56 29.59 14.46
N PRO A 275 2.45 30.16 15.29
CA PRO A 275 3.89 30.18 15.02
C PRO A 275 4.59 28.81 15.03
N GLU A 276 3.86 27.74 15.39
CA GLU A 276 4.29 26.33 15.32
C GLU A 276 4.09 25.71 13.92
N ILE A 277 3.60 26.50 12.96
CA ILE A 277 3.26 26.06 11.60
C ILE A 277 4.39 26.36 10.58
N ASP A 278 5.17 27.43 10.80
CA ASP A 278 6.25 27.87 9.90
C ASP A 278 7.62 27.22 10.17
N ALA A 279 7.70 26.23 11.07
CA ALA A 279 8.95 25.49 11.26
C ALA A 279 9.19 24.56 10.04
N PRO A 280 10.21 24.81 9.19
CA PRO A 280 10.58 23.84 8.17
C PRO A 280 10.96 22.52 8.84
N ALA A 281 10.61 21.40 8.21
CA ALA A 281 11.03 20.08 8.68
C ALA A 281 12.55 20.10 8.96
N PRO A 282 13.00 19.54 10.10
CA PRO A 282 14.41 19.63 10.49
C PRO A 282 15.27 19.09 9.36
N LYS A 283 16.16 19.94 8.83
CA LYS A 283 17.14 19.51 7.84
C LYS A 283 17.94 18.38 8.48
N VAL A 284 17.86 17.19 7.89
CA VAL A 284 18.75 16.08 8.24
C VAL A 284 20.13 16.51 7.80
N GLU A 285 20.88 17.12 8.72
CA GLU A 285 22.30 17.38 8.53
C GLU A 285 23.00 16.03 8.36
N LYS A 286 23.44 15.75 7.14
CA LYS A 286 24.45 14.72 6.90
C LYS A 286 25.67 15.09 7.76
N LYS A 287 25.86 14.38 8.87
CA LYS A 287 27.22 14.22 9.42
C LYS A 287 27.98 13.34 8.44
N GLU A 288 28.75 13.98 7.57
CA GLU A 288 29.76 13.30 6.77
C GLU A 288 30.83 12.73 7.72
N GLU A 289 30.82 11.41 7.87
CA GLU A 289 32.01 10.70 8.33
C GLU A 289 33.06 10.72 7.21
N THR A 290 34.02 11.65 7.26
CA THR A 290 35.41 11.32 6.91
C THR A 290 36.41 12.38 7.37
N ALA A 291 37.31 12.00 8.28
CA ALA A 291 38.65 12.58 8.37
C ALA A 291 39.63 11.45 8.73
N VAL A 292 40.75 11.40 8.01
CA VAL A 292 41.63 10.24 7.92
C VAL A 292 42.77 10.29 8.96
N LYS A 293 43.29 9.10 9.30
CA LYS A 293 44.57 8.85 9.98
C LYS A 293 45.65 9.91 9.69
N THR A 294 46.45 10.26 10.69
CA THR A 294 47.87 9.85 10.83
C THR A 294 48.62 10.85 11.73
N GLU A 295 49.04 10.43 12.92
CA GLU A 295 50.24 10.97 13.58
C GLU A 295 51.02 9.82 14.24
N GLU A 296 52.06 9.35 13.56
CA GLU A 296 53.25 8.87 14.27
C GLU A 296 54.08 10.10 14.67
N LYS A 297 54.59 10.17 15.90
CA LYS A 297 56.02 9.89 16.20
C LYS A 297 56.48 10.38 17.59
N LYS A 298 57.27 9.52 18.25
CA LYS A 298 58.26 9.77 19.33
C LYS A 298 57.78 10.05 20.77
N GLU A 299 58.00 9.06 21.64
CA GLU A 299 59.05 9.02 22.70
C GLU A 299 59.24 7.53 23.09
N GLU A 300 60.32 6.84 22.69
CA GLU A 300 61.50 6.50 23.51
C GLU A 300 61.17 6.10 24.98
N LYS A 301 61.43 4.88 25.48
CA LYS A 301 62.76 4.26 25.68
C LYS A 301 62.71 2.94 26.51
N LYS A 302 63.48 1.90 26.10
CA LYS A 302 63.90 0.68 26.86
C LYS A 302 62.79 -0.29 27.35
N GLU A 303 63.03 -1.58 27.59
CA GLU A 303 64.27 -2.37 27.78
C GLU A 303 64.15 -3.83 27.24
N GLU A 304 65.30 -4.48 27.00
CA GLU A 304 65.60 -5.94 26.89
C GLU A 304 64.84 -6.91 25.95
N ALA A 305 65.60 -7.39 24.95
CA ALA A 305 65.55 -8.75 24.39
C ALA A 305 66.43 -9.69 25.28
N PRO A 306 66.55 -11.05 25.11
CA PRO A 306 66.45 -11.82 23.85
C PRO A 306 65.77 -13.23 24.05
N LYS A 307 65.87 -14.32 23.25
CA LYS A 307 66.75 -14.75 22.13
C LYS A 307 66.20 -16.06 21.49
N THR A 308 66.43 -16.29 20.18
CA THR A 308 66.63 -17.62 19.49
C THR A 308 65.56 -18.74 19.60
N GLU A 309 65.40 -19.73 18.70
CA GLU A 309 66.15 -20.17 17.50
C GLU A 309 65.25 -21.00 16.54
N GLU A 310 65.60 -21.07 15.24
CA GLU A 310 65.50 -22.21 14.26
C GLU A 310 64.27 -23.17 14.19
N LYS A 311 63.85 -23.77 13.04
CA LYS A 311 64.25 -23.73 11.61
C LYS A 311 63.14 -24.34 10.70
N LYS A 312 63.22 -24.06 9.37
CA LYS A 312 63.10 -24.96 8.17
C LYS A 312 62.62 -26.42 8.37
N GLU A 313 62.00 -27.18 7.43
CA GLU A 313 61.57 -27.07 6.00
C GLU A 313 60.76 -28.35 5.64
N GLU A 314 60.11 -28.59 4.49
CA GLU A 314 59.86 -27.85 3.23
C GLU A 314 58.46 -28.23 2.65
N ALA A 315 58.26 -28.16 1.32
CA ALA A 315 57.19 -28.76 0.51
C ALA A 315 57.88 -29.54 -0.66
N PRO A 316 57.35 -29.75 -1.89
CA PRO A 316 55.97 -29.79 -2.42
C PRO A 316 55.73 -31.01 -3.36
N LYS A 317 54.80 -30.85 -4.34
CA LYS A 317 54.54 -31.62 -5.61
C LYS A 317 53.38 -32.64 -5.56
N GLU A 318 52.31 -32.46 -6.35
CA GLU A 318 52.16 -32.69 -7.83
C GLU A 318 52.16 -34.19 -8.17
N GLU A 319 51.38 -34.73 -9.13
CA GLU A 319 50.71 -34.11 -10.30
C GLU A 319 49.48 -34.93 -10.78
N GLU A 320 48.84 -34.49 -11.87
CA GLU A 320 47.66 -35.10 -12.51
C GLU A 320 47.89 -36.47 -13.19
N LYS A 321 46.80 -37.23 -13.45
CA LYS A 321 46.44 -37.56 -14.85
C LYS A 321 45.01 -38.09 -15.08
N LYS A 322 44.46 -37.71 -16.25
CA LYS A 322 43.22 -38.24 -16.85
C LYS A 322 43.34 -39.70 -17.31
N THR A 323 42.20 -40.38 -17.48
CA THR A 323 41.92 -41.14 -18.72
C THR A 323 40.43 -41.31 -18.97
N GLU A 324 40.07 -41.60 -20.22
CA GLU A 324 38.73 -41.61 -20.81
C GLU A 324 38.66 -42.82 -21.77
N ALA A 325 37.61 -43.65 -21.73
CA ALA A 325 37.17 -44.58 -22.79
C ALA A 325 35.88 -45.33 -22.38
N ALA A 326 35.20 -45.96 -23.35
CA ALA A 326 33.81 -46.45 -23.25
C ALA A 326 33.63 -47.96 -23.60
N ALA A 327 32.35 -48.39 -23.65
CA ALA A 327 31.83 -49.77 -23.83
C ALA A 327 31.96 -50.67 -22.57
N GLU A 328 31.07 -51.64 -22.30
CA GLU A 328 30.24 -52.47 -23.18
C GLU A 328 28.82 -52.78 -22.60
N LYS A 329 28.04 -53.63 -23.28
CA LYS A 329 26.65 -54.05 -23.01
C LYS A 329 26.55 -54.99 -21.79
N ASP A 330 25.39 -55.25 -21.19
CA ASP A 330 24.39 -56.21 -21.70
C ASP A 330 23.00 -56.09 -21.06
N GLU A 331 21.97 -56.43 -21.84
CA GLU A 331 20.71 -57.00 -21.33
C GLU A 331 20.89 -58.53 -21.20
N LEU A 332 21.05 -59.02 -19.96
CA LEU A 332 20.41 -60.25 -19.45
C LEU A 332 20.57 -60.39 -17.93
#